data_AF-A0A7Z6SQW8-F1
#
_entry.id   AF-A0A7Z6SQW8-F1
#
_cell.length_a   1.000
_cell.length_b   1.000
_cell.length_c   1.000
_cell.angle_alpha   90.00
_cell.angle_beta   90.00
_cell.angle_gamma   90.00
#
_symmetry.space_group_name_H-M   'P 1'
#
loop_
_entity.id
_entity.type
_entity.pdbx_description
1 polymer ?
#
loop_
_entity_poly.entity_id
_entity_poly.type
_entity_poly.pdbx_seq_one_letter_code
_entity_poly.pdbx_strand_id
1 'polypeptide(L)'
;MNKLVIINRAIPGGGKTSLTKKIEEWAKSLGYSISIHSTDEYFIQIDEKGVRHYVFDKNKLNEYHQKNQEAFQQALESNIDIAVCDNTNFESWQSKPYTDMARKFGYKILLIDFKPRKLEEHLEAQIVTKERPDAHQVDRDVLERMYKEHRISSPCLDKTKILKEDTPECPMDYGWSVAQCGKIPRGIAKHYDYDFYLERIPATNQQHYEKQNRELSIKALEFLKYNLDFDVIFHSLGEQLMPVFLGMRQFSAQKHVFIVSHLKNAKTLERFFEERKNTNKNFQINTDSLNSIKVNVFEPKEIYEKILEYIEKYGLKDKRLCFNLTGGTKMVFLAGLKASEYFQTPYFYIEERTQQLSFFKNPSEIEPFIIPAIPIKDVETFFSLHVPNRMIEQNGIVDEESLEKIQERKNLSSLLYEHRSRIISLYQKINDNYSKDKTVNICENNLKIFYKDHQVCVNIDGKEMKLKYSENEDDFRKYIIGGWFEEYIYFELLDLLDKQVIYDLCLNMRLSVESMTDTQRNERPIYAELDMAFSDGKNLYVVECKSGGLKDKGVLTTLSTNTQIFGGSNAKCILISSDDNLGQNIQEKIKILNIKFIFKDFKENIENYINDFRH
;
A
#
# COMPACT_ATOMS: atom_id res chain seq x y z
N MET A 1 21.68 22.28 12.65
CA MET A 1 21.29 21.76 11.32
C MET A 1 20.69 20.38 11.52
N ASN A 2 19.61 20.07 10.81
CA ASN A 2 19.12 18.70 10.80
C ASN A 2 20.10 17.86 10.00
N LYS A 3 20.17 16.57 10.31
CA LYS A 3 21.00 15.62 9.59
C LYS A 3 20.13 14.50 9.04
N LEU A 4 20.48 13.99 7.87
CA LEU A 4 19.64 13.05 7.14
C LEU A 4 20.42 11.80 6.73
N VAL A 5 19.84 10.65 7.03
CA VAL A 5 20.21 9.39 6.42
C VAL A 5 19.20 9.07 5.34
N ILE A 6 19.68 8.75 4.14
CA ILE A 6 18.83 8.30 3.02
C ILE A 6 19.01 6.80 2.86
N ILE A 7 17.92 6.04 2.97
CA ILE A 7 17.87 4.61 2.70
C ILE A 7 17.13 4.40 1.39
N ASN A 8 17.80 3.80 0.41
CA ASN A 8 17.15 3.39 -0.84
C ASN A 8 16.56 1.99 -0.67
N ARG A 9 15.28 1.81 -1.02
CA ARG A 9 14.62 0.52 -1.16
C ARG A 9 14.38 0.23 -2.63
N ALA A 10 15.10 -0.72 -3.20
CA ALA A 10 15.04 -1.05 -4.63
C ALA A 10 15.58 -2.45 -4.91
N ILE A 11 15.14 -3.07 -6.00
CA ILE A 11 15.82 -4.25 -6.58
C ILE A 11 16.94 -3.80 -7.57
N PRO A 12 17.94 -4.66 -7.86
CA PRO A 12 19.03 -4.33 -8.80
C PRO A 12 18.48 -3.83 -10.14
N GLY A 13 19.11 -2.78 -10.69
CA GLY A 13 18.62 -2.12 -11.92
C GLY A 13 17.42 -1.18 -11.72
N GLY A 14 17.02 -0.84 -10.48
CA GLY A 14 15.93 0.11 -10.21
C GLY A 14 16.24 1.60 -10.45
N GLY A 15 17.51 1.96 -10.69
CA GLY A 15 17.94 3.36 -10.90
C GLY A 15 18.33 4.12 -9.62
N LYS A 16 18.52 3.41 -8.50
CA LYS A 16 18.97 3.91 -7.19
C LYS A 16 20.20 4.82 -7.27
N THR A 17 21.29 4.31 -7.84
CA THR A 17 22.56 5.04 -7.97
C THR A 17 22.42 6.32 -8.79
N SER A 18 21.54 6.34 -9.80
CA SER A 18 21.30 7.54 -10.61
C SER A 18 20.58 8.65 -9.84
N LEU A 19 19.63 8.31 -8.97
CA LEU A 19 19.00 9.30 -8.09
C LEU A 19 19.98 9.78 -7.02
N THR A 20 20.73 8.85 -6.40
CA THR A 20 21.75 9.16 -5.40
C THR A 20 22.79 10.16 -5.93
N LYS A 21 23.26 10.00 -7.18
CA LYS A 21 24.18 10.95 -7.82
C LYS A 21 23.58 12.35 -7.97
N LYS A 22 22.32 12.46 -8.38
CA LYS A 22 21.64 13.78 -8.47
C LYS A 22 21.45 14.44 -7.10
N ILE A 23 21.12 13.66 -6.07
CA ILE A 23 21.06 14.15 -4.69
C ILE A 23 22.44 14.65 -4.25
N GLU A 24 23.50 13.92 -4.56
CA GLU A 24 24.88 14.28 -4.23
C GLU A 24 25.32 15.59 -4.91
N GLU A 25 25.07 15.73 -6.21
CA GLU A 25 25.36 16.95 -6.97
C GLU A 25 24.66 18.17 -6.36
N TRP A 26 23.38 18.03 -6.04
CA TRP A 26 22.60 19.11 -5.47
C TRP A 26 22.97 19.43 -4.04
N ALA A 27 23.21 18.41 -3.20
CA ALA A 27 23.70 18.58 -1.84
C ALA A 27 25.00 19.40 -1.82
N LYS A 28 25.98 18.99 -2.64
CA LYS A 28 27.26 19.70 -2.77
C LYS A 28 27.09 21.12 -3.28
N SER A 29 26.19 21.35 -4.25
CA SER A 29 25.90 22.70 -4.77
C SER A 29 25.32 23.65 -3.71
N LEU A 30 24.62 23.09 -2.71
CA LEU A 30 24.07 23.83 -1.57
C LEU A 30 25.03 23.89 -0.38
N GLY A 31 26.25 23.35 -0.50
CA GLY A 31 27.26 23.34 0.54
C GLY A 31 27.08 22.27 1.62
N TYR A 32 26.20 21.28 1.39
CA TYR A 32 26.04 20.15 2.31
C TYR A 32 27.11 19.08 2.07
N SER A 33 27.65 18.56 3.16
CA SER A 33 28.51 17.39 3.15
C SER A 33 27.68 16.12 2.94
N ILE A 34 28.14 15.23 2.06
CA ILE A 34 27.42 14.00 1.72
C ILE A 34 28.39 12.83 1.53
N SER A 35 28.01 11.64 2.02
CA SER A 35 28.73 10.39 1.82
C SER A 35 27.77 9.29 1.35
N ILE A 36 28.24 8.46 0.44
CA ILE A 36 27.47 7.36 -0.15
C ILE A 36 28.14 6.05 0.21
N HIS A 37 27.35 5.11 0.73
CA HIS A 37 27.80 3.83 1.25
C HIS A 37 27.06 2.71 0.54
N SER A 38 27.80 1.90 -0.23
CA SER A 38 27.27 0.79 -1.01
C SER A 38 28.18 -0.43 -0.82
N THR A 39 27.56 -1.57 -0.53
CA THR A 39 28.29 -2.84 -0.40
C THR A 39 28.84 -3.30 -1.75
N ASP A 40 28.15 -2.96 -2.84
CA ASP A 40 28.55 -3.33 -4.20
C ASP A 40 29.88 -2.69 -4.62
N GLU A 41 30.27 -1.55 -4.04
CA GLU A 41 31.56 -0.89 -4.33
C GLU A 41 32.76 -1.75 -3.92
N TYR A 42 32.61 -2.62 -2.91
CA TYR A 42 33.68 -3.53 -2.48
C TYR A 42 33.88 -4.71 -3.43
N PHE A 43 32.93 -4.97 -4.33
CA PHE A 43 33.01 -5.98 -5.39
C PHE A 43 33.55 -5.42 -6.71
N ILE A 44 33.82 -4.12 -6.79
CA ILE A 44 34.38 -3.49 -7.98
C ILE A 44 35.89 -3.75 -8.06
N GLN A 45 36.32 -4.32 -9.17
CA GLN A 45 37.71 -4.45 -9.56
C GLN A 45 38.02 -3.49 -10.70
N ILE A 46 39.23 -2.92 -10.70
CA ILE A 46 39.68 -2.02 -11.76
C ILE A 46 40.70 -2.78 -12.61
N ASP A 47 40.44 -2.88 -13.91
CA ASP A 47 41.38 -3.52 -14.82
C ASP A 47 42.59 -2.61 -15.15
N GLU A 48 43.56 -3.15 -15.90
CA GLU A 48 44.77 -2.43 -16.31
C GLU A 48 44.49 -1.14 -17.11
N LYS A 49 43.30 -1.01 -17.70
CA LYS A 49 42.87 0.17 -18.48
C LYS A 49 42.07 1.16 -17.64
N GLY A 50 41.90 0.92 -16.34
CA GLY A 50 41.11 1.76 -15.44
C GLY A 50 39.61 1.52 -15.51
N VAL A 51 39.15 0.45 -16.19
CA VAL A 51 37.72 0.14 -16.32
C VAL A 51 37.26 -0.61 -15.07
N ARG A 52 36.13 -0.18 -14.51
CA ARG A 52 35.47 -0.80 -13.36
C ARG A 52 34.66 -2.01 -13.80
N HIS A 53 34.93 -3.17 -13.20
CA HIS A 53 34.21 -4.43 -13.42
C HIS A 53 33.64 -4.93 -12.10
N TYR A 54 32.38 -5.35 -12.10
CA TYR A 54 31.74 -5.94 -10.92
C TYR A 54 32.00 -7.45 -10.86
N VAL A 55 32.58 -7.92 -9.75
CA VAL A 55 32.90 -9.34 -9.55
C VAL A 55 32.30 -9.81 -8.23
N PHE A 56 31.12 -10.42 -8.29
CA PHE A 56 30.42 -10.90 -7.10
C PHE A 56 31.06 -12.16 -6.51
N ASP A 57 31.34 -12.14 -5.21
CA ASP A 57 31.70 -13.32 -4.42
C ASP A 57 30.80 -13.42 -3.18
N LYS A 58 29.93 -14.43 -3.18
CA LYS A 58 28.98 -14.68 -2.09
C LYS A 58 29.68 -14.87 -0.73
N ASN A 59 30.89 -15.42 -0.71
CA ASN A 59 31.63 -15.67 0.54
C ASN A 59 32.15 -14.37 1.17
N LYS A 60 32.32 -13.31 0.36
CA LYS A 60 32.75 -11.99 0.81
C LYS A 60 31.59 -11.08 1.19
N LEU A 61 30.35 -11.45 0.88
CA LEU A 61 29.18 -10.60 1.08
C LEU A 61 29.03 -10.11 2.53
N ASN A 62 29.18 -11.00 3.51
CA ASN A 62 29.09 -10.62 4.93
C ASN A 62 30.24 -9.70 5.38
N GLU A 63 31.47 -9.99 4.93
CA GLU A 63 32.66 -9.17 5.20
C GLU A 63 32.49 -7.75 4.63
N TYR A 64 32.00 -7.65 3.39
CA TYR A 64 31.81 -6.37 2.71
C TYR A 64 30.63 -5.57 3.29
N HIS A 65 29.55 -6.24 3.72
CA HIS A 65 28.50 -5.58 4.47
C HIS A 65 29.04 -4.99 5.79
N GLN A 66 29.89 -5.72 6.52
CA GLN A 66 30.50 -5.22 7.75
C GLN A 66 31.38 -4.00 7.48
N LYS A 67 32.28 -4.05 6.48
CA LYS A 67 33.10 -2.91 6.08
C LYS A 67 32.27 -1.68 5.70
N ASN A 68 31.20 -1.89 4.94
CA ASN A 68 30.29 -0.82 4.54
C ASN A 68 29.55 -0.21 5.75
N GLN A 69 29.15 -1.03 6.73
CA GLN A 69 28.54 -0.54 7.97
C GLN A 69 29.54 0.26 8.82
N GLU A 70 30.78 -0.19 8.93
CA GLU A 70 31.86 0.52 9.64
C GLU A 70 32.15 1.89 8.98
N ALA A 71 32.26 1.94 7.66
CA ALA A 71 32.44 3.19 6.90
C ALA A 71 31.23 4.13 7.07
N PHE A 72 30.02 3.59 7.03
CA PHE A 72 28.80 4.37 7.27
C PHE A 72 28.78 4.96 8.68
N GLN A 73 29.14 4.18 9.70
CA GLN A 73 29.25 4.64 11.07
C GLN A 73 30.27 5.78 11.21
N GLN A 74 31.45 5.64 10.61
CA GLN A 74 32.50 6.66 10.63
C GLN A 74 32.03 7.98 10.02
N ALA A 75 31.20 7.93 8.96
CA ALA A 75 30.63 9.13 8.37
C ALA A 75 29.64 9.84 9.32
N LEU A 76 28.83 9.08 10.06
CA LEU A 76 27.93 9.64 11.09
C LEU A 76 28.72 10.23 12.27
N GLU A 77 29.78 9.55 12.72
CA GLU A 77 30.70 10.03 13.77
C GLU A 77 31.40 11.32 13.35
N SER A 78 31.72 11.44 12.06
CA SER A 78 32.29 12.65 11.45
C SER A 78 31.26 13.77 11.25
N ASN A 79 30.03 13.59 11.72
CA ASN A 79 28.99 14.62 11.75
C ASN A 79 28.59 15.15 10.35
N ILE A 80 28.61 14.27 9.34
CA ILE A 80 28.23 14.62 7.96
C ILE A 80 26.74 15.03 7.87
N ASP A 81 26.39 15.96 6.99
CA ASP A 81 24.99 16.42 6.87
C ASP A 81 24.09 15.31 6.31
N ILE A 82 24.60 14.59 5.31
CA ILE A 82 23.86 13.53 4.60
C ILE A 82 24.70 12.25 4.49
N ALA A 83 24.14 11.12 4.90
CA ALA A 83 24.71 9.81 4.62
C ALA A 83 23.70 8.94 3.85
N VAL A 84 24.13 8.30 2.77
CA VAL A 84 23.25 7.48 1.91
C VAL A 84 23.64 6.02 2.02
N CYS A 85 22.68 5.16 2.34
CA CYS A 85 22.81 3.70 2.18
C CYS A 85 22.26 3.31 0.80
N ASP A 86 23.15 3.16 -0.18
CA ASP A 86 22.83 2.77 -1.55
C ASP A 86 22.90 1.23 -1.74
N ASN A 87 22.47 0.46 -0.73
CA ASN A 87 22.17 -0.96 -0.89
C ASN A 87 20.74 -1.13 -1.45
N THR A 88 20.30 -2.37 -1.63
CA THR A 88 18.95 -2.67 -2.11
C THR A 88 17.87 -2.47 -1.05
N ASN A 89 18.12 -2.86 0.20
CA ASN A 89 17.24 -2.69 1.37
C ASN A 89 15.75 -3.01 1.11
N PHE A 90 15.46 -4.02 0.27
CA PHE A 90 14.08 -4.40 -0.03
C PHE A 90 13.45 -5.26 1.06
N GLU A 91 14.19 -5.70 2.07
CA GLU A 91 13.65 -6.26 3.32
C GLU A 91 14.07 -5.38 4.50
N SER A 92 13.17 -5.15 5.47
CA SER A 92 13.39 -4.17 6.53
C SER A 92 14.61 -4.48 7.42
N TRP A 93 14.93 -5.76 7.60
CA TRP A 93 16.11 -6.21 8.35
C TRP A 93 17.43 -5.74 7.72
N GLN A 94 17.47 -5.54 6.40
CA GLN A 94 18.67 -5.12 5.67
C GLN A 94 19.02 -3.66 5.98
N SER A 95 18.01 -2.79 6.09
CA SER A 95 18.21 -1.38 6.47
C SER A 95 18.48 -1.19 7.96
N LYS A 96 18.07 -2.14 8.81
CA LYS A 96 18.06 -1.98 10.26
C LYS A 96 19.41 -1.56 10.88
N PRO A 97 20.57 -2.15 10.51
CA PRO A 97 21.85 -1.71 11.05
C PRO A 97 22.13 -0.22 10.80
N TYR A 98 21.79 0.26 9.60
CA TYR A 98 21.98 1.65 9.20
C TYR A 98 21.03 2.60 9.93
N THR A 99 19.76 2.21 10.08
CA THR A 99 18.76 3.03 10.80
C THR A 99 19.07 3.09 12.30
N ASP A 100 19.48 1.99 12.92
CA ASP A 100 19.88 1.96 14.34
C ASP A 100 21.07 2.90 14.60
N MET A 101 22.09 2.86 13.72
CA MET A 101 23.21 3.79 13.78
C MET A 101 22.74 5.24 13.58
N ALA A 102 21.89 5.51 12.58
CA ALA A 102 21.34 6.84 12.34
C ALA A 102 20.65 7.41 13.58
N ARG A 103 19.80 6.62 14.25
CA ARG A 103 19.12 7.01 15.50
C ARG A 103 20.11 7.31 16.62
N LYS A 104 21.14 6.48 16.80
CA LYS A 104 22.19 6.69 17.82
C LYS A 104 22.90 8.04 17.67
N PHE A 105 23.10 8.50 16.44
CA PHE A 105 23.74 9.79 16.14
C PHE A 105 22.77 10.96 15.90
N GLY A 106 21.47 10.74 16.17
CA GLY A 106 20.44 11.79 16.08
C GLY A 106 20.05 12.19 14.64
N TYR A 107 20.27 11.31 13.66
CA TYR A 107 19.87 11.56 12.28
C TYR A 107 18.38 11.25 12.06
N LYS A 108 17.76 12.04 11.19
CA LYS A 108 16.48 11.72 10.58
C LYS A 108 16.67 10.77 9.41
N ILE A 109 15.68 9.96 9.11
CA ILE A 109 15.77 8.91 8.09
C ILE A 109 14.74 9.18 7.01
N LEU A 110 15.21 9.33 5.77
CA LEU A 110 14.39 9.35 4.57
C LEU A 110 14.49 7.99 3.87
N LEU A 111 13.36 7.31 3.72
CA LEU A 111 13.26 6.11 2.91
C LEU A 111 12.74 6.47 1.51
N ILE A 112 13.49 6.12 0.48
CA ILE A 112 13.06 6.28 -0.92
C ILE A 112 12.72 4.89 -1.48
N ASP A 113 11.45 4.65 -1.76
CA ASP A 113 10.93 3.39 -2.31
C ASP A 113 10.86 3.43 -3.83
N PHE A 114 11.66 2.60 -4.49
CA PHE A 114 11.70 2.47 -5.94
C PHE A 114 10.76 1.35 -6.36
N LYS A 115 9.61 1.71 -6.90
CA LYS A 115 8.69 0.73 -7.48
C LYS A 115 9.37 -0.02 -8.63
N PRO A 116 9.21 -1.35 -8.69
CA PRO A 116 9.91 -2.15 -9.67
C PRO A 116 9.40 -1.83 -11.08
N ARG A 117 10.30 -1.85 -12.05
CA ARG A 117 9.98 -1.83 -13.49
C ARG A 117 9.50 -3.21 -13.94
N LYS A 118 9.26 -3.41 -15.24
CA LYS A 118 9.07 -4.77 -15.76
C LYS A 118 10.35 -5.58 -15.54
N LEU A 119 10.20 -6.88 -15.31
CA LEU A 119 11.33 -7.78 -15.05
C LEU A 119 12.36 -7.72 -16.18
N GLU A 120 11.91 -7.67 -17.44
CA GLU A 120 12.75 -7.56 -18.63
C GLU A 120 13.63 -6.32 -18.59
N GLU A 121 13.09 -5.17 -18.16
CA GLU A 121 13.84 -3.93 -18.05
C GLU A 121 14.91 -3.99 -16.94
N HIS A 122 14.64 -4.75 -15.87
CA HIS A 122 15.63 -5.04 -14.82
C HIS A 122 16.75 -5.95 -15.32
N LEU A 123 16.42 -6.96 -16.13
CA LEU A 123 17.36 -7.88 -16.78
C LEU A 123 18.26 -7.16 -17.77
N GLU A 124 17.71 -6.31 -18.62
CA GLU A 124 18.47 -5.46 -19.54
C GLU A 124 19.49 -4.60 -18.78
N ALA A 125 19.10 -4.08 -17.62
CA ALA A 125 19.98 -3.31 -16.75
C ALA A 125 21.07 -4.15 -16.05
N GLN A 126 21.08 -5.47 -16.19
CA GLN A 126 22.16 -6.34 -15.69
C GLN A 126 23.19 -6.72 -16.76
N ILE A 127 22.96 -6.37 -18.02
CA ILE A 127 23.87 -6.69 -19.12
C ILE A 127 25.08 -5.76 -19.08
N VAL A 128 26.29 -6.34 -19.12
CA VAL A 128 27.54 -5.59 -19.26
C VAL A 128 27.62 -5.02 -20.66
N THR A 129 27.74 -3.70 -20.77
CA THR A 129 27.95 -3.01 -22.05
C THR A 129 29.22 -2.15 -21.98
N LYS A 130 29.61 -1.53 -23.09
CA LYS A 130 30.73 -0.58 -23.11
C LYS A 130 30.43 0.65 -22.25
N GLU A 131 29.16 1.07 -22.22
CA GLU A 131 28.65 2.21 -21.47
C GLU A 131 28.44 1.87 -19.98
N ARG A 132 28.28 0.57 -19.67
CA ARG A 132 28.07 0.07 -18.30
C ARG A 132 28.87 -1.21 -18.03
N PRO A 133 30.20 -1.09 -17.89
CA PRO A 133 31.08 -2.23 -17.62
C PRO A 133 30.90 -2.79 -16.20
N ASP A 134 30.30 -2.01 -15.29
CA ASP A 134 30.07 -2.32 -13.89
C ASP A 134 28.68 -2.94 -13.61
N ALA A 135 27.98 -3.44 -14.63
CA ALA A 135 26.69 -4.10 -14.45
C ALA A 135 26.82 -5.34 -13.55
N HIS A 136 25.84 -5.56 -12.65
CA HIS A 136 25.96 -6.59 -11.61
C HIS A 136 25.76 -8.03 -12.12
N GLN A 137 25.25 -8.20 -13.34
CA GLN A 137 25.02 -9.51 -13.97
C GLN A 137 24.15 -10.45 -13.11
N VAL A 138 23.10 -9.92 -12.47
CA VAL A 138 22.18 -10.74 -11.67
C VAL A 138 21.31 -11.61 -12.58
N ASP A 139 21.32 -12.92 -12.35
CA ASP A 139 20.54 -13.90 -13.12
C ASP A 139 19.02 -13.72 -12.98
N ARG A 140 18.28 -14.22 -13.97
CA ARG A 140 16.81 -14.15 -14.03
C ARG A 140 16.14 -14.72 -12.78
N ASP A 141 16.48 -15.94 -12.39
CA ASP A 141 15.85 -16.61 -11.24
C ASP A 141 16.07 -15.83 -9.93
N VAL A 142 17.23 -15.18 -9.79
CA VAL A 142 17.54 -14.33 -8.63
C VAL A 142 16.71 -13.06 -8.65
N LEU A 143 16.59 -12.40 -9.81
CA LEU A 143 15.76 -11.20 -9.95
C LEU A 143 14.27 -11.48 -9.75
N GLU A 144 13.75 -12.58 -10.29
CA GLU A 144 12.35 -13.01 -10.07
C GLU A 144 12.06 -13.22 -8.58
N ARG A 145 12.97 -13.90 -7.87
CA ARG A 145 12.88 -14.04 -6.41
C ARG A 145 12.92 -12.68 -5.70
N MET A 146 13.84 -11.79 -6.06
CA MET A 146 13.92 -10.45 -5.46
C MET A 146 12.66 -9.61 -5.73
N TYR A 147 12.04 -9.78 -6.90
CA TYR A 147 10.76 -9.14 -7.24
C TYR A 147 9.67 -9.55 -6.26
N LYS A 148 9.55 -10.87 -6.02
CA LYS A 148 8.60 -11.44 -5.08
C LYS A 148 8.90 -10.98 -3.64
N GLU A 149 10.15 -11.05 -3.20
CA GLU A 149 10.56 -10.60 -1.86
C GLU A 149 10.29 -9.10 -1.65
N HIS A 150 10.52 -8.27 -2.66
CA HIS A 150 10.19 -6.85 -2.66
C HIS A 150 8.67 -6.61 -2.61
N ARG A 151 7.83 -7.47 -3.19
CA ARG A 151 6.37 -7.41 -2.98
C ARG A 151 6.00 -7.79 -1.56
N ILE A 152 6.47 -8.95 -1.08
CA ILE A 152 6.13 -9.51 0.24
C ILE A 152 6.47 -8.54 1.38
N SER A 153 7.57 -7.79 1.26
CA SER A 153 7.98 -6.80 2.27
C SER A 153 7.31 -5.44 2.12
N SER A 154 6.53 -5.20 1.06
CA SER A 154 5.83 -3.93 0.81
C SER A 154 4.90 -3.50 1.96
N PRO A 155 4.13 -4.41 2.60
CA PRO A 155 3.39 -4.15 3.85
C PRO A 155 4.22 -3.50 4.97
N CYS A 156 5.51 -3.82 5.10
CA CYS A 156 6.37 -3.25 6.14
C CYS A 156 6.60 -1.74 5.98
N LEU A 157 6.30 -1.16 4.81
CA LEU A 157 6.38 0.28 4.57
C LEU A 157 5.19 1.03 5.17
N ASP A 158 4.08 0.37 5.46
CA ASP A 158 2.96 1.00 6.13
C ASP A 158 3.02 0.69 7.63
N LYS A 159 3.53 1.65 8.42
CA LYS A 159 3.65 1.53 9.89
C LYS A 159 2.33 1.31 10.61
N THR A 160 1.19 1.50 9.91
CA THR A 160 -0.15 1.31 10.47
C THR A 160 -0.78 -0.02 10.09
N LYS A 161 -0.20 -0.76 9.12
CA LYS A 161 -0.67 -2.08 8.73
C LYS A 161 -0.32 -3.11 9.82
N ILE A 162 -1.22 -4.05 10.08
CA ILE A 162 -0.93 -5.20 10.94
C ILE A 162 -0.18 -6.23 10.10
N LEU A 163 1.00 -6.68 10.56
CA LEU A 163 1.72 -7.80 9.97
C LEU A 163 1.25 -9.08 10.67
N LYS A 164 0.63 -10.00 9.92
CA LYS A 164 -0.01 -11.22 10.44
C LYS A 164 0.81 -12.46 10.10
N GLU A 165 1.08 -13.28 11.11
CA GLU A 165 1.94 -14.48 11.06
C GLU A 165 1.34 -15.62 10.23
N ASP A 166 0.01 -15.67 10.15
CA ASP A 166 -0.83 -16.69 9.53
C ASP A 166 -1.19 -16.42 8.07
N THR A 167 -0.65 -15.34 7.49
CA THR A 167 -0.89 -15.01 6.08
C THR A 167 0.12 -15.71 5.16
N PRO A 168 -0.28 -16.23 3.99
CA PRO A 168 0.61 -16.97 3.07
C PRO A 168 1.84 -16.19 2.59
N GLU A 169 1.78 -14.86 2.68
CA GLU A 169 2.84 -13.95 2.28
C GLU A 169 3.25 -13.03 3.43
N CYS A 170 3.35 -13.59 4.63
CA CYS A 170 3.87 -12.89 5.79
C CYS A 170 5.32 -12.43 5.53
N PRO A 171 5.64 -11.14 5.64
CA PRO A 171 7.02 -10.69 5.56
C PRO A 171 7.81 -11.16 6.77
N MET A 172 8.97 -11.77 6.52
CA MET A 172 9.82 -12.36 7.55
C MET A 172 11.04 -11.48 7.87
N ASP A 173 11.44 -11.49 9.15
CA ASP A 173 12.73 -11.01 9.61
C ASP A 173 13.79 -12.09 9.39
N TYR A 174 15.01 -11.66 9.06
CA TYR A 174 16.11 -12.59 8.79
C TYR A 174 17.38 -12.18 9.51
N GLY A 175 18.32 -13.12 9.59
CA GLY A 175 19.71 -12.85 9.87
C GLY A 175 20.65 -13.60 8.95
N TRP A 176 21.89 -13.14 8.85
CA TRP A 176 22.90 -13.85 8.09
C TRP A 176 23.48 -15.06 8.85
N SER A 177 23.55 -16.21 8.18
CA SER A 177 24.28 -17.39 8.62
C SER A 177 25.60 -17.49 7.88
N VAL A 178 26.71 -17.38 8.62
CA VAL A 178 28.06 -17.56 8.06
C VAL A 178 28.25 -18.97 7.52
N ALA A 179 27.73 -19.98 8.23
CA ALA A 179 27.86 -21.40 7.83
C ALA A 179 27.13 -21.72 6.52
N GLN A 180 25.95 -21.14 6.29
CA GLN A 180 25.15 -21.38 5.08
C GLN A 180 25.41 -20.34 3.97
N CYS A 181 26.20 -19.30 4.27
CA CYS A 181 26.37 -18.12 3.43
C CYS A 181 25.01 -17.62 2.90
N GLY A 182 24.05 -17.41 3.80
CA GLY A 182 22.67 -17.08 3.42
C GLY A 182 21.85 -16.52 4.56
N LYS A 183 20.69 -15.95 4.23
CA LYS A 183 19.73 -15.44 5.21
C LYS A 183 18.92 -16.59 5.82
N ILE A 184 18.70 -16.55 7.13
CA ILE A 184 17.89 -17.50 7.90
C ILE A 184 16.73 -16.75 8.60
N PRO A 185 15.50 -17.27 8.57
CA PRO A 185 14.36 -16.62 9.22
C PRO A 185 14.53 -16.51 10.74
N ARG A 186 14.04 -15.41 11.33
CA ARG A 186 14.07 -15.14 12.79
C ARG A 186 12.69 -14.88 13.41
N GLY A 187 11.67 -14.63 12.58
CA GLY A 187 10.30 -14.30 12.99
C GLY A 187 9.63 -13.40 11.95
N ILE A 188 8.51 -12.76 12.30
CA ILE A 188 7.88 -11.75 11.44
C ILE A 188 8.79 -10.53 11.30
N ALA A 189 8.83 -9.95 10.10
CA ALA A 189 9.47 -8.68 9.82
C ALA A 189 8.95 -7.56 10.72
N LYS A 190 9.78 -6.54 10.89
CA LYS A 190 9.37 -5.26 11.48
C LYS A 190 9.08 -4.25 10.37
N HIS A 191 8.31 -3.21 10.70
CA HIS A 191 8.18 -2.06 9.81
C HIS A 191 9.53 -1.37 9.59
N TYR A 192 9.68 -0.71 8.44
CA TYR A 192 10.86 0.12 8.19
C TYR A 192 10.90 1.29 9.18
N ASP A 193 12.09 1.60 9.68
CA ASP A 193 12.32 2.81 10.47
C ASP A 193 12.67 3.98 9.55
N TYR A 194 11.76 4.94 9.45
CA TYR A 194 11.92 6.16 8.68
C TYR A 194 11.13 7.32 9.30
N ASP A 195 11.57 8.56 9.11
CA ASP A 195 10.78 9.76 9.43
C ASP A 195 10.06 10.29 8.20
N PHE A 196 10.69 10.15 7.02
CA PHE A 196 10.18 10.62 5.74
C PHE A 196 10.14 9.48 4.73
N TYR A 197 9.17 9.54 3.82
CA TYR A 197 8.95 8.54 2.79
C TYR A 197 8.71 9.22 1.44
N LEU A 198 9.39 8.73 0.41
CA LEU A 198 9.17 9.15 -0.97
C LEU A 198 9.07 7.91 -1.86
N GLU A 199 8.23 7.99 -2.90
CA GLU A 199 8.13 6.94 -3.92
C GLU A 199 8.72 7.42 -5.23
N ARG A 200 9.46 6.53 -5.89
CA ARG A 200 9.86 6.68 -7.27
C ARG A 200 9.14 5.61 -8.09
N ILE A 201 8.32 6.05 -9.03
CA ILE A 201 7.57 5.16 -9.93
C ILE A 201 8.36 4.91 -11.22
N PRO A 202 8.09 3.81 -11.96
CA PRO A 202 8.69 3.59 -13.26
C PRO A 202 8.48 4.79 -14.19
N ALA A 203 9.54 5.25 -14.84
CA ALA A 203 9.44 6.36 -15.76
C ALA A 203 8.83 5.89 -17.08
N THR A 204 7.87 6.65 -17.60
CA THR A 204 7.20 6.37 -18.88
C THR A 204 8.03 6.80 -20.09
N ASN A 205 8.96 7.73 -19.89
CA ASN A 205 9.92 8.21 -20.88
C ASN A 205 11.09 8.93 -20.18
N GLN A 206 12.10 9.32 -20.96
CA GLN A 206 13.30 9.99 -20.45
C GLN A 206 13.00 11.35 -19.77
N GLN A 207 12.07 12.14 -20.30
CA GLN A 207 11.70 13.43 -19.68
C GLN A 207 11.05 13.23 -18.31
N HIS A 208 10.16 12.24 -18.20
CA HIS A 208 9.52 11.85 -16.94
C HIS A 208 10.57 11.34 -15.94
N TYR A 209 11.55 10.55 -16.39
CA TYR A 209 12.67 10.10 -15.57
C TYR A 209 13.47 11.29 -14.98
N GLU A 210 13.82 12.25 -15.83
CA GLU A 210 14.61 13.42 -15.42
C GLU A 210 13.83 14.32 -14.47
N LYS A 211 12.54 14.55 -14.76
CA LYS A 211 11.62 15.30 -13.91
C LYS A 211 11.49 14.66 -12.53
N GLN A 212 11.20 13.36 -12.46
CA GLN A 212 11.07 12.65 -11.18
C GLN A 212 12.35 12.75 -10.35
N ASN A 213 13.52 12.46 -10.94
CA ASN A 213 14.75 12.51 -10.16
C ASN A 213 15.06 13.95 -9.69
N ARG A 214 14.71 14.97 -10.48
CA ARG A 214 14.83 16.38 -10.09
C ARG A 214 13.94 16.68 -8.88
N GLU A 215 12.66 16.34 -8.97
CA GLU A 215 11.68 16.60 -7.90
C GLU A 215 12.04 15.86 -6.61
N LEU A 216 12.37 14.57 -6.70
CA LEU A 216 12.76 13.76 -5.54
C LEU A 216 14.03 14.28 -4.87
N SER A 217 15.00 14.78 -5.65
CA SER A 217 16.23 15.37 -5.11
C SER A 217 15.95 16.68 -4.35
N ILE A 218 15.04 17.54 -4.85
CA ILE A 218 14.63 18.77 -4.15
C ILE A 218 13.98 18.37 -2.82
N LYS A 219 13.00 17.45 -2.87
CA LYS A 219 12.24 17.04 -1.69
C LYS A 219 13.14 16.43 -0.62
N ALA A 220 14.09 15.57 -1.02
CA ALA A 220 15.05 14.98 -0.10
C ALA A 220 15.87 16.04 0.65
N LEU A 221 16.31 17.10 -0.06
CA LEU A 221 17.09 18.19 0.53
C LEU A 221 16.21 19.18 1.30
N GLU A 222 14.93 19.32 0.96
CA GLU A 222 13.98 20.11 1.76
C GLU A 222 13.75 19.47 3.14
N PHE A 223 13.66 18.14 3.24
CA PHE A 223 13.60 17.47 4.55
C PHE A 223 14.80 17.75 5.45
N LEU A 224 15.97 18.07 4.89
CA LEU A 224 17.14 18.51 5.67
C LEU A 224 16.96 19.93 6.23
N LYS A 225 16.21 20.80 5.53
CA LYS A 225 15.97 22.19 5.94
C LYS A 225 14.92 22.32 7.03
N TYR A 226 13.94 21.42 7.06
CA TYR A 226 12.80 21.50 7.96
C TYR A 226 12.86 20.43 9.05
N ASN A 227 12.70 20.85 10.30
CA ASN A 227 12.41 19.91 11.36
C ASN A 227 10.89 19.71 11.38
N LEU A 228 10.43 18.49 11.10
CA LEU A 228 9.02 18.15 10.98
C LEU A 228 8.52 17.31 12.18
N ASP A 229 9.26 17.35 13.29
CA ASP A 229 8.78 16.88 14.59
C ASP A 229 8.04 18.01 15.29
N PHE A 230 6.94 17.67 15.95
CA PHE A 230 6.15 18.62 16.72
C PHE A 230 6.01 18.13 18.15
N ASP A 231 5.91 19.07 19.09
CA ASP A 231 5.48 18.73 20.44
C ASP A 231 3.96 18.50 20.44
N VAL A 232 3.21 19.34 19.70
CA VAL A 232 1.75 19.24 19.63
C VAL A 232 1.25 19.51 18.22
N ILE A 233 0.39 18.64 17.69
CA ILE A 233 -0.39 18.92 16.48
C ILE A 233 -1.86 19.06 16.83
N PHE A 234 -2.45 20.20 16.47
CA PHE A 234 -3.88 20.42 16.55
C PHE A 234 -4.53 19.98 15.24
N HIS A 235 -5.57 19.16 15.33
CA HIS A 235 -6.29 18.62 14.18
C HIS A 235 -7.72 19.09 14.16
N SER A 236 -8.14 19.76 13.10
CA SER A 236 -9.57 19.99 12.85
C SER A 236 -10.22 18.66 12.44
N LEU A 237 -11.01 18.07 13.34
CA LEU A 237 -11.62 16.75 13.13
C LEU A 237 -13.12 16.91 12.85
N GLY A 238 -13.49 16.61 11.60
CA GLY A 238 -14.87 16.65 11.11
C GLY A 238 -15.51 15.25 11.05
N GLU A 239 -16.44 15.07 10.10
CA GLU A 239 -17.11 13.78 9.86
C GLU A 239 -16.15 12.71 9.32
N GLN A 240 -15.19 13.10 8.49
CA GLN A 240 -14.22 12.18 7.90
C GLN A 240 -12.98 12.04 8.78
N LEU A 241 -12.57 10.80 9.06
CA LEU A 241 -11.39 10.48 9.87
C LEU A 241 -10.10 10.44 9.04
N MET A 242 -10.22 10.08 7.75
CA MET A 242 -9.08 9.82 6.86
C MET A 242 -8.06 10.98 6.77
N PRO A 243 -8.47 12.26 6.63
CA PRO A 243 -7.51 13.36 6.56
C PRO A 243 -6.70 13.57 7.85
N VAL A 244 -7.31 13.30 9.01
CA VAL A 244 -6.61 13.38 10.30
C VAL A 244 -5.64 12.20 10.43
N PHE A 245 -6.08 11.00 10.08
CA PHE A 245 -5.24 9.80 10.05
C PHE A 245 -4.00 9.97 9.17
N LEU A 246 -4.15 10.48 7.94
CA LEU A 246 -3.03 10.74 7.03
C LEU A 246 -2.04 11.75 7.61
N GLY A 247 -2.53 12.81 8.24
CA GLY A 247 -1.68 13.80 8.90
C GLY A 247 -0.89 13.20 10.07
N MET A 248 -1.52 12.33 10.86
CA MET A 248 -0.86 11.62 11.97
C MET A 248 0.18 10.59 11.50
N ARG A 249 0.04 10.06 10.28
CA ARG A 249 1.07 9.21 9.67
C ARG A 249 2.26 9.99 9.14
N GLN A 250 2.04 11.24 8.71
CA GLN A 250 3.06 12.04 8.04
C GLN A 250 4.07 12.66 9.00
N PHE A 251 3.63 13.13 10.17
CA PHE A 251 4.46 13.88 11.11
C PHE A 251 4.42 13.28 12.51
N SER A 252 5.59 13.21 13.14
CA SER A 252 5.70 12.78 14.53
C SER A 252 5.26 13.90 15.46
N ALA A 253 4.44 13.57 16.47
CA ALA A 253 4.06 14.51 17.51
C ALA A 253 3.95 13.83 18.87
N GLN A 254 4.48 14.45 19.93
CA GLN A 254 4.28 13.93 21.29
C GLN A 254 2.79 13.93 21.66
N LYS A 255 2.03 14.92 21.20
CA LYS A 255 0.60 15.05 21.49
C LYS A 255 -0.20 15.43 20.25
N HIS A 256 -1.33 14.75 20.05
CA HIS A 256 -2.33 15.17 19.08
C HIS A 256 -3.57 15.70 19.80
N VAL A 257 -4.08 16.85 19.37
CA VAL A 257 -5.24 17.53 19.96
C VAL A 257 -6.33 17.70 18.91
N PHE A 258 -7.43 16.98 19.05
CA PHE A 258 -8.57 17.04 18.14
C PHE A 258 -9.51 18.20 18.50
N ILE A 259 -9.77 19.10 17.56
CA ILE A 259 -10.80 20.14 17.67
C ILE A 259 -12.08 19.55 17.09
N VAL A 260 -13.08 19.32 17.94
CA VAL A 260 -14.29 18.52 17.61
C VAL A 260 -15.58 19.16 18.08
N SER A 261 -16.68 18.97 17.33
CA SER A 261 -18.04 19.25 17.81
C SER A 261 -18.54 18.19 18.81
N HIS A 262 -18.23 16.92 18.51
CA HIS A 262 -18.63 15.75 19.30
C HIS A 262 -17.46 14.78 19.45
N LEU A 263 -17.37 14.11 20.61
CA LEU A 263 -16.27 13.19 20.93
C LEU A 263 -16.35 11.84 20.18
N LYS A 264 -17.43 11.55 19.45
CA LYS A 264 -17.64 10.24 18.81
C LYS A 264 -16.50 9.89 17.84
N ASN A 265 -16.13 10.82 16.96
CA ASN A 265 -15.11 10.60 15.94
C ASN A 265 -13.70 10.54 16.53
N ALA A 266 -13.40 11.37 17.55
CA ALA A 266 -12.15 11.28 18.28
C ALA A 266 -11.98 9.92 18.97
N LYS A 267 -13.01 9.45 19.70
CA LYS A 267 -13.03 8.13 20.34
C LYS A 267 -12.89 6.98 19.35
N THR A 268 -13.49 7.14 18.17
CA THR A 268 -13.39 6.15 17.10
C THR A 268 -11.95 6.01 16.62
N LEU A 269 -11.28 7.14 16.37
CA LEU A 269 -9.90 7.16 15.93
C LEU A 269 -8.94 6.67 17.02
N GLU A 270 -9.19 7.02 18.28
CA GLU A 270 -8.49 6.48 19.46
C GLU A 270 -8.59 4.94 19.49
N ARG A 271 -9.82 4.39 19.42
CA ARG A 271 -10.04 2.94 19.40
C ARG A 271 -9.33 2.27 18.22
N PHE A 272 -9.40 2.85 17.02
CA PHE A 272 -8.72 2.33 15.85
C PHE A 272 -7.20 2.18 16.08
N PHE A 273 -6.57 3.17 16.72
CA PHE A 273 -5.14 3.10 17.04
C PHE A 273 -4.83 2.12 18.18
N GLU A 274 -5.69 2.02 19.19
CA GLU A 274 -5.57 1.03 20.26
C GLU A 274 -5.65 -0.42 19.73
N GLU A 275 -6.62 -0.70 18.85
CA GLU A 275 -6.79 -2.02 18.22
C GLU A 275 -5.53 -2.42 17.43
N ARG A 276 -4.98 -1.49 16.64
CA ARG A 276 -3.75 -1.71 15.88
C ARG A 276 -2.52 -1.88 16.78
N LYS A 277 -2.45 -1.17 17.91
CA LYS A 277 -1.40 -1.34 18.92
C LYS A 277 -1.46 -2.71 19.62
N ASN A 278 -2.67 -3.18 19.93
CA ASN A 278 -2.88 -4.45 20.61
C ASN A 278 -2.62 -5.67 19.70
N THR A 279 -2.94 -5.54 18.42
CA THR A 279 -2.77 -6.61 17.42
C THR A 279 -1.39 -6.62 16.75
N ASN A 280 -0.61 -5.54 16.88
CA ASN A 280 0.72 -5.42 16.30
C ASN A 280 1.70 -4.78 17.31
N LYS A 281 2.56 -5.61 17.92
CA LYS A 281 3.64 -5.17 18.83
C LYS A 281 4.58 -4.12 18.20
N ASN A 282 4.56 -3.95 16.88
CA ASN A 282 5.38 -3.01 16.12
C ASN A 282 4.60 -1.79 15.60
N PHE A 283 3.31 -1.62 15.94
CA PHE A 283 2.53 -0.44 15.55
C PHE A 283 3.05 0.81 16.27
N GLN A 284 3.53 1.79 15.50
CA GLN A 284 4.06 3.05 16.02
C GLN A 284 3.38 4.22 15.34
N ILE A 285 2.29 4.69 15.91
CA ILE A 285 1.97 6.12 15.83
C ILE A 285 2.62 6.72 17.05
N ASN A 286 3.73 7.39 16.81
CA ASN A 286 4.63 7.88 17.84
C ASN A 286 4.00 9.09 18.55
N THR A 287 3.03 8.82 19.43
CA THR A 287 2.32 9.81 20.25
C THR A 287 2.21 9.34 21.69
N ASP A 288 2.43 10.26 22.62
CA ASP A 288 2.30 10.04 24.05
C ASP A 288 0.84 10.19 24.50
N SER A 289 0.09 11.12 23.90
CA SER A 289 -1.32 11.33 24.25
C SER A 289 -2.20 11.85 23.13
N LEU A 290 -3.45 11.39 23.12
CA LEU A 290 -4.54 11.91 22.30
C LEU A 290 -5.49 12.72 23.20
N ASN A 291 -5.81 13.94 22.79
CA ASN A 291 -6.66 14.86 23.54
C ASN A 291 -7.72 15.47 22.62
N SER A 292 -8.80 15.99 23.21
CA SER A 292 -9.86 16.66 22.45
C SER A 292 -10.24 18.00 23.08
N ILE A 293 -10.49 19.00 22.23
CA ILE A 293 -11.12 20.28 22.57
C ILE A 293 -12.51 20.27 21.95
N LYS A 294 -13.55 20.29 22.79
CA LYS A 294 -14.93 20.37 22.33
C LYS A 294 -15.31 21.83 22.04
N VAL A 295 -15.81 22.10 20.85
CA VAL A 295 -16.14 23.45 20.37
C VAL A 295 -17.53 23.52 19.73
N ASN A 296 -18.16 24.70 19.72
CA ASN A 296 -19.25 24.99 18.80
C ASN A 296 -18.68 25.36 17.41
N VAL A 297 -18.91 24.52 16.40
CA VAL A 297 -18.37 24.72 15.04
C VAL A 297 -18.96 25.92 14.29
N PHE A 298 -20.00 26.54 14.84
CA PHE A 298 -20.63 27.75 14.29
C PHE A 298 -20.09 29.05 14.91
N GLU A 299 -19.23 28.96 15.92
CA GLU A 299 -18.68 30.11 16.65
C GLU A 299 -17.15 30.15 16.52
N PRO A 300 -16.60 30.72 15.41
CA PRO A 300 -15.15 30.74 15.17
C PRO A 300 -14.36 31.48 16.26
N LYS A 301 -14.98 32.45 16.94
CA LYS A 301 -14.38 33.15 18.07
C LYS A 301 -14.17 32.21 19.27
N GLU A 302 -15.20 31.43 19.63
CA GLU A 302 -15.12 30.43 20.70
C GLU A 302 -14.07 29.37 20.40
N ILE A 303 -14.00 28.89 19.15
CA ILE A 303 -12.98 27.91 18.71
C ILE A 303 -11.58 28.47 18.96
N TYR A 304 -11.31 29.70 18.50
CA TYR A 304 -10.03 30.36 18.67
C TYR A 304 -9.68 30.56 20.15
N GLU A 305 -10.61 31.06 20.97
CA GLU A 305 -10.41 31.26 22.41
C GLU A 305 -10.10 29.95 23.13
N LYS A 306 -10.81 28.87 22.82
CA LYS A 306 -10.54 27.54 23.40
C LYS A 306 -9.17 26.97 23.03
N ILE A 307 -8.69 27.24 21.81
CA ILE A 307 -7.32 26.87 21.40
C ILE A 307 -6.30 27.64 22.25
N LEU A 308 -6.48 28.95 22.43
CA LEU A 308 -5.60 29.78 23.27
C LEU A 308 -5.60 29.30 24.73
N GLU A 309 -6.79 29.09 25.30
CA GLU A 309 -6.96 28.59 26.67
C GLU A 309 -6.28 27.24 26.85
N TYR A 310 -6.39 26.33 25.88
CA TYR A 310 -5.72 25.03 25.94
C TYR A 310 -4.20 25.19 25.94
N ILE A 311 -3.67 26.01 25.02
CA ILE A 311 -2.22 26.27 24.91
C ILE A 311 -1.69 26.90 26.21
N GLU A 312 -2.41 27.83 26.80
CA GLU A 312 -2.04 28.46 28.07
C GLU A 312 -2.11 27.49 29.25
N LYS A 313 -3.24 26.79 29.41
CA LYS A 313 -3.49 25.84 30.49
C LYS A 313 -2.42 24.74 30.57
N TYR A 314 -1.94 24.28 29.42
CA TYR A 314 -0.96 23.21 29.33
C TYR A 314 0.48 23.71 29.10
N GLY A 315 0.72 25.03 29.17
CA GLY A 315 2.07 25.61 29.06
C GLY A 315 2.74 25.34 27.71
N LEU A 316 1.98 25.41 26.61
CA LEU A 316 2.43 25.02 25.27
C LEU A 316 2.97 26.18 24.43
N LYS A 317 3.08 27.39 24.99
CA LYS A 317 3.48 28.61 24.24
C LYS A 317 4.89 28.49 23.64
N ASP A 318 5.83 27.86 24.35
CA ASP A 318 7.22 27.68 23.91
C ASP A 318 7.46 26.32 23.22
N LYS A 319 6.38 25.60 22.90
CA LYS A 319 6.42 24.28 22.27
C LYS A 319 6.30 24.41 20.75
N ARG A 320 6.76 23.38 20.04
CA ARG A 320 6.66 23.31 18.57
C ARG A 320 5.28 22.85 18.18
N LEU A 321 4.42 23.79 17.82
CA LEU A 321 3.03 23.54 17.46
C LEU A 321 2.89 23.37 15.94
N CYS A 322 1.88 22.64 15.52
CA CYS A 322 1.41 22.62 14.13
C CYS A 322 -0.10 22.47 14.07
N PHE A 323 -0.71 22.99 13.01
CA PHE A 323 -2.14 22.83 12.77
C PHE A 323 -2.40 22.00 11.50
N ASN A 324 -3.08 20.87 11.65
CA ASN A 324 -3.75 20.19 10.53
C ASN A 324 -5.12 20.84 10.35
N LEU A 325 -5.28 21.59 9.27
CA LEU A 325 -6.50 22.34 8.96
C LEU A 325 -7.38 21.64 7.93
N THR A 326 -7.17 20.34 7.70
CA THR A 326 -7.86 19.62 6.61
C THR A 326 -9.33 19.36 6.90
N GLY A 327 -9.66 18.93 8.11
CA GLY A 327 -11.02 18.53 8.46
C GLY A 327 -11.85 19.65 9.08
N GLY A 328 -13.10 19.32 9.42
CA GLY A 328 -14.03 20.25 10.07
C GLY A 328 -14.69 21.25 9.12
N THR A 329 -15.40 22.21 9.70
CA THR A 329 -16.07 23.26 8.90
C THR A 329 -15.08 24.34 8.48
N LYS A 330 -15.44 25.16 7.48
CA LYS A 330 -14.67 26.36 7.11
C LYS A 330 -14.45 27.31 8.30
N MET A 331 -15.35 27.33 9.28
CA MET A 331 -15.18 28.13 10.50
C MET A 331 -14.06 27.61 11.40
N VAL A 332 -13.94 26.27 11.54
CA VAL A 332 -12.83 25.64 12.26
C VAL A 332 -11.51 25.90 11.52
N PHE A 333 -11.51 25.80 10.19
CA PHE A 333 -10.35 26.16 9.37
C PHE A 333 -9.88 27.60 9.65
N LEU A 334 -10.78 28.58 9.58
CA LEU A 334 -10.45 29.99 9.81
C LEU A 334 -9.95 30.26 11.23
N ALA A 335 -10.57 29.64 12.23
CA ALA A 335 -10.14 29.77 13.62
C ALA A 335 -8.77 29.14 13.87
N GLY A 336 -8.52 27.96 13.29
CA GLY A 336 -7.23 27.28 13.35
C GLY A 336 -6.12 28.05 12.63
N LEU A 337 -6.40 28.60 11.43
CA LEU A 337 -5.47 29.45 10.70
C LEU A 337 -5.12 30.71 11.50
N LYS A 338 -6.13 31.37 12.10
CA LYS A 338 -5.92 32.53 12.97
C LYS A 338 -5.09 32.19 14.20
N ALA A 339 -5.28 31.00 14.80
CA ALA A 339 -4.42 30.53 15.88
C ALA A 339 -2.98 30.29 15.39
N SER A 340 -2.82 29.71 14.20
CA SER A 340 -1.51 29.52 13.56
C SER A 340 -0.79 30.86 13.36
N GLU A 341 -1.48 31.88 12.85
CA GLU A 341 -1.00 33.27 12.70
C GLU A 341 -0.59 33.88 14.03
N TYR A 342 -1.42 33.76 15.06
CA TYR A 342 -1.14 34.32 16.37
C TYR A 342 0.15 33.74 16.99
N PHE A 343 0.36 32.43 16.87
CA PHE A 343 1.55 31.75 17.39
C PHE A 343 2.72 31.67 16.40
N GLN A 344 2.56 32.19 15.17
CA GLN A 344 3.56 32.11 14.10
C GLN A 344 4.04 30.65 13.86
N THR A 345 3.10 29.72 13.89
CA THR A 345 3.39 28.27 13.82
C THR A 345 2.99 27.70 12.46
N PRO A 346 3.61 26.60 11.99
CA PRO A 346 3.25 25.96 10.73
C PRO A 346 1.85 25.35 10.75
N TYR A 347 1.31 25.17 9.55
CA TYR A 347 0.08 24.42 9.32
C TYR A 347 0.17 23.61 8.04
N PHE A 348 -0.73 22.64 7.89
CA PHE A 348 -0.86 21.89 6.66
C PHE A 348 -2.30 21.53 6.34
N TYR A 349 -2.52 21.24 5.07
CA TYR A 349 -3.77 20.77 4.51
C TYR A 349 -3.50 19.58 3.59
N ILE A 350 -4.36 18.57 3.62
CA ILE A 350 -4.27 17.40 2.73
C ILE A 350 -5.33 17.54 1.64
N GLU A 351 -4.89 17.62 0.40
CA GLU A 351 -5.77 17.59 -0.74
C GLU A 351 -6.27 16.16 -0.96
N GLU A 352 -7.57 15.92 -0.71
CA GLU A 352 -8.14 14.59 -0.71
C GLU A 352 -7.98 13.83 -2.04
N ARG A 353 -8.11 14.52 -3.19
CA ARG A 353 -8.07 13.88 -4.52
C ARG A 353 -6.68 13.41 -4.89
N THR A 354 -5.67 14.25 -4.67
CA THR A 354 -4.28 13.96 -5.03
C THR A 354 -3.56 13.20 -3.92
N GLN A 355 -4.12 13.22 -2.70
CA GLN A 355 -3.53 12.73 -1.45
C GLN A 355 -2.15 13.38 -1.22
N GLN A 356 -2.05 14.68 -1.52
CA GLN A 356 -0.86 15.48 -1.30
C GLN A 356 -1.06 16.40 -0.10
N LEU A 357 -0.04 16.50 0.73
CA LEU A 357 0.00 17.40 1.87
C LEU A 357 0.73 18.68 1.47
N SER A 358 0.02 19.79 1.58
CA SER A 358 0.57 21.14 1.42
C SER A 358 1.00 21.64 2.78
N PHE A 359 2.31 21.66 3.03
CA PHE A 359 2.90 22.14 4.29
C PHE A 359 3.35 23.59 4.16
N PHE A 360 2.87 24.45 5.06
CA PHE A 360 3.25 25.85 5.16
C PHE A 360 4.07 26.05 6.43
N LYS A 361 5.33 26.49 6.29
CA LYS A 361 6.26 26.62 7.42
C LYS A 361 5.80 27.70 8.39
N ASN A 362 5.18 28.74 7.86
CA ASN A 362 4.58 29.80 8.64
C ASN A 362 3.36 30.37 7.90
N PRO A 363 2.50 31.10 8.61
CA PRO A 363 1.27 31.66 8.06
C PRO A 363 1.47 32.71 6.94
N SER A 364 2.68 33.27 6.82
CA SER A 364 3.01 34.26 5.80
C SER A 364 3.55 33.66 4.50
N GLU A 365 3.85 32.35 4.46
CA GLU A 365 4.28 31.68 3.23
C GLU A 365 3.11 31.53 2.25
N ILE A 366 3.36 31.91 1.00
CA ILE A 366 2.38 31.81 -0.10
C ILE A 366 2.45 30.43 -0.77
N GLU A 367 3.66 29.88 -0.90
CA GLU A 367 3.89 28.60 -1.59
C GLU A 367 4.15 27.48 -0.57
N PRO A 368 3.36 26.39 -0.61
CA PRO A 368 3.58 25.25 0.27
C PRO A 368 4.69 24.32 -0.22
N PHE A 369 5.34 23.65 0.73
CA PHE A 369 6.13 22.45 0.45
C PHE A 369 5.18 21.25 0.25
N ILE A 370 5.18 20.68 -0.96
CA ILE A 370 4.29 19.57 -1.33
C ILE A 370 4.91 18.21 -0.97
N ILE A 371 4.30 17.55 0.02
CA ILE A 371 4.70 16.24 0.52
C ILE A 371 3.67 15.19 0.04
N PRO A 372 4.08 14.12 -0.65
CA PRO A 372 3.16 13.04 -0.97
C PRO A 372 2.77 12.31 0.32
N ALA A 373 1.49 12.00 0.50
CA ALA A 373 1.06 11.19 1.65
C ALA A 373 1.66 9.78 1.58
N ILE A 374 1.95 9.22 2.76
CA ILE A 374 2.41 7.83 2.87
C ILE A 374 1.26 6.91 2.39
N PRO A 375 1.51 6.01 1.42
CA PRO A 375 0.50 5.09 0.91
C PRO A 375 -0.13 4.24 2.01
N ILE A 376 -1.45 4.04 1.94
CA ILE A 376 -2.18 3.06 2.76
C ILE A 376 -2.11 1.71 2.03
N LYS A 377 -1.43 0.73 2.61
CA LYS A 377 -1.23 -0.59 1.98
C LYS A 377 -2.17 -1.65 2.54
N ASP A 378 -3.25 -1.21 3.15
CA ASP A 378 -4.16 -2.02 3.93
C ASP A 378 -5.59 -1.64 3.59
N VAL A 379 -6.31 -2.53 2.89
CA VAL A 379 -7.71 -2.33 2.54
C VAL A 379 -8.53 -2.15 3.81
N GLU A 380 -8.28 -2.95 4.84
CA GLU A 380 -8.94 -2.89 6.15
C GLU A 380 -8.89 -1.47 6.76
N THR A 381 -7.80 -0.73 6.58
CA THR A 381 -7.69 0.65 7.06
C THR A 381 -8.77 1.57 6.46
N PHE A 382 -9.10 1.43 5.18
CA PHE A 382 -10.18 2.22 4.57
C PHE A 382 -11.53 1.89 5.20
N PHE A 383 -11.83 0.60 5.39
CA PHE A 383 -13.07 0.14 5.99
C PHE A 383 -13.21 0.61 7.44
N SER A 384 -12.18 0.44 8.27
CA SER A 384 -12.23 0.83 9.69
C SER A 384 -12.41 2.33 9.89
N LEU A 385 -11.86 3.17 9.00
CA LEU A 385 -11.93 4.62 9.14
C LEU A 385 -13.19 5.25 8.53
N HIS A 386 -13.79 4.64 7.51
CA HIS A 386 -15.05 5.13 6.94
C HIS A 386 -16.29 4.51 7.59
N VAL A 387 -16.17 3.27 8.10
CA VAL A 387 -17.31 2.53 8.68
C VAL A 387 -16.94 1.87 10.01
N PRO A 388 -16.60 2.67 11.03
CA PRO A 388 -16.04 2.19 12.29
C PRO A 388 -16.98 1.29 13.12
N ASN A 389 -18.27 1.24 12.81
CA ASN A 389 -19.25 0.39 13.51
C ASN A 389 -19.48 -0.95 12.79
N ARG A 390 -18.64 -1.28 11.80
CA ARG A 390 -18.71 -2.54 11.07
C ARG A 390 -17.44 -3.35 11.31
N MET A 391 -17.62 -4.66 11.28
CA MET A 391 -16.53 -5.62 11.47
C MET A 391 -16.27 -6.35 10.16
N ILE A 392 -15.00 -6.63 9.90
CA ILE A 392 -14.61 -7.52 8.82
C ILE A 392 -14.66 -8.94 9.37
N GLU A 393 -15.58 -9.77 8.86
CA GLU A 393 -15.66 -11.18 9.25
C GLU A 393 -14.65 -12.01 8.47
N GLN A 394 -14.45 -11.69 7.20
CA GLN A 394 -13.48 -12.32 6.32
C GLN A 394 -12.78 -11.25 5.48
N ASN A 395 -11.47 -11.09 5.69
CA ASN A 395 -10.65 -10.11 4.96
C ASN A 395 -10.01 -10.72 3.69
N GLY A 396 -10.84 -11.45 2.94
CA GLY A 396 -10.44 -12.18 1.75
C GLY A 396 -9.71 -13.51 2.00
N ILE A 397 -8.69 -13.83 1.19
CA ILE A 397 -7.83 -15.00 1.37
C ILE A 397 -6.82 -14.68 2.46
N VAL A 398 -7.00 -15.28 3.63
CA VAL A 398 -6.24 -14.91 4.85
C VAL A 398 -5.30 -16.01 5.33
N ASP A 399 -5.40 -17.22 4.79
CA ASP A 399 -4.65 -18.40 5.22
C ASP A 399 -4.15 -19.25 4.03
N GLU A 400 -3.18 -20.13 4.30
CA GLU A 400 -2.56 -21.00 3.28
C GLU A 400 -3.56 -21.97 2.66
N GLU A 401 -4.49 -22.53 3.44
CA GLU A 401 -5.49 -23.48 2.97
C GLU A 401 -6.41 -22.85 1.90
N SER A 402 -6.89 -21.64 2.16
CA SER A 402 -7.70 -20.85 1.23
C SER A 402 -6.92 -20.46 -0.04
N LEU A 403 -5.63 -20.18 0.09
CA LEU A 403 -4.76 -19.90 -1.06
C LEU A 403 -4.52 -21.16 -1.90
N GLU A 404 -4.21 -22.29 -1.27
CA GLU A 404 -4.03 -23.58 -1.94
C GLU A 404 -5.31 -23.97 -2.71
N LYS A 405 -6.48 -23.76 -2.11
CA LYS A 405 -7.79 -23.98 -2.73
C LYS A 405 -7.97 -23.22 -4.04
N ILE A 406 -7.60 -21.94 -4.11
CA ILE A 406 -7.71 -21.20 -5.38
C ILE A 406 -6.59 -21.57 -6.36
N GLN A 407 -5.38 -21.90 -5.86
CA GLN A 407 -4.26 -22.31 -6.72
C GLN A 407 -4.53 -23.61 -7.45
N GLU A 408 -5.15 -24.58 -6.77
CA GLU A 408 -5.65 -25.83 -7.35
C GLU A 408 -6.55 -25.58 -8.56
N ARG A 409 -7.39 -24.53 -8.48
CA ARG A 409 -8.42 -24.18 -9.46
C ARG A 409 -7.94 -23.22 -10.53
N LYS A 410 -6.72 -22.66 -10.42
CA LYS A 410 -6.16 -21.67 -11.36
C LYS A 410 -6.29 -22.08 -12.83
N ASN A 411 -5.79 -23.27 -13.17
CA ASN A 411 -5.80 -23.74 -14.55
C ASN A 411 -7.23 -24.03 -15.04
N LEU A 412 -8.11 -24.48 -14.14
CA LEU A 412 -9.52 -24.69 -14.45
C LEU A 412 -10.22 -23.36 -14.73
N SER A 413 -9.98 -22.33 -13.92
CA SER A 413 -10.54 -20.98 -14.13
C SER A 413 -10.12 -20.41 -15.50
N SER A 414 -8.87 -20.62 -15.92
CA SER A 414 -8.39 -20.26 -17.26
C SER A 414 -9.13 -21.02 -18.36
N LEU A 415 -9.29 -22.35 -18.23
CA LEU A 415 -10.03 -23.17 -19.21
C LEU A 415 -11.51 -22.72 -19.31
N LEU A 416 -12.15 -22.42 -18.17
CA LEU A 416 -13.53 -21.93 -18.14
C LEU A 416 -13.66 -20.56 -18.80
N TYR A 417 -12.69 -19.67 -18.62
CA TYR A 417 -12.67 -18.35 -19.29
C TYR A 417 -12.57 -18.47 -20.81
N GLU A 418 -11.72 -19.37 -21.32
CA GLU A 418 -11.58 -19.64 -22.76
C GLU A 418 -12.91 -20.07 -23.39
N HIS A 419 -13.72 -20.85 -22.66
CA HIS A 419 -14.99 -21.41 -23.13
C HIS A 419 -16.23 -20.76 -22.47
N ARG A 420 -16.08 -19.56 -21.89
CA ARG A 420 -17.06 -18.93 -21.01
C ARG A 420 -18.48 -18.86 -21.57
N SER A 421 -18.67 -18.52 -22.84
CA SER A 421 -20.01 -18.39 -23.44
C SER A 421 -20.81 -19.70 -23.37
N ARG A 422 -20.14 -20.85 -23.55
CA ARG A 422 -20.77 -22.17 -23.41
C ARG A 422 -21.04 -22.48 -21.94
N ILE A 423 -20.09 -22.21 -21.05
CA ILE A 423 -20.22 -22.44 -19.61
C ILE A 423 -21.38 -21.64 -19.00
N ILE A 424 -21.48 -20.35 -19.33
CA ILE A 424 -22.55 -19.45 -18.86
C ILE A 424 -23.93 -19.93 -19.29
N SER A 425 -24.05 -20.48 -20.50
CA SER A 425 -25.32 -21.02 -21.00
C SER A 425 -25.84 -22.21 -20.16
N LEU A 426 -24.96 -22.86 -19.39
CA LEU A 426 -25.27 -24.03 -18.57
C LEU A 426 -25.64 -23.70 -17.12
N TYR A 427 -25.49 -22.45 -16.67
CA TYR A 427 -25.67 -22.08 -15.26
C TYR A 427 -27.03 -22.49 -14.68
N GLN A 428 -28.11 -22.21 -15.41
CA GLN A 428 -29.46 -22.57 -14.98
C GLN A 428 -29.61 -24.10 -14.89
N LYS A 429 -29.12 -24.82 -15.90
CA LYS A 429 -29.18 -26.28 -15.95
C LYS A 429 -28.37 -26.93 -14.82
N ILE A 430 -27.20 -26.40 -14.50
CA ILE A 430 -26.36 -26.87 -13.39
C ILE A 430 -27.11 -26.70 -12.06
N ASN A 431 -27.72 -25.53 -11.82
CA ASN A 431 -28.52 -25.29 -10.63
C ASN A 431 -29.77 -26.18 -10.55
N ASP A 432 -30.46 -26.38 -11.68
CA ASP A 432 -31.65 -27.24 -11.75
C ASP A 432 -31.30 -28.71 -11.45
N ASN A 433 -30.20 -29.22 -12.03
CA ASN A 433 -29.69 -30.57 -11.76
C ASN A 433 -29.30 -30.74 -10.29
N TYR A 434 -28.55 -29.79 -9.75
CA TYR A 434 -28.13 -29.84 -8.35
C TYR A 434 -29.30 -29.73 -7.37
N SER A 435 -30.35 -28.97 -7.72
CA SER A 435 -31.55 -28.88 -6.88
C SER A 435 -32.33 -30.20 -6.81
N LYS A 436 -32.29 -31.01 -7.88
CA LYS A 436 -32.96 -32.31 -7.97
C LYS A 436 -32.18 -33.42 -7.30
N ASP A 437 -30.93 -33.58 -7.73
CA ASP A 437 -30.14 -34.79 -7.42
C ASP A 437 -28.97 -34.50 -6.48
N LYS A 438 -28.75 -33.23 -6.11
CA LYS A 438 -27.56 -32.77 -5.36
C LYS A 438 -26.24 -33.11 -6.04
N THR A 439 -26.27 -33.26 -7.37
CA THR A 439 -25.09 -33.57 -8.17
C THR A 439 -24.85 -32.56 -9.29
N VAL A 440 -23.59 -32.24 -9.53
CA VAL A 440 -23.07 -31.53 -10.70
C VAL A 440 -22.57 -32.58 -11.70
N ASN A 441 -23.42 -32.91 -12.66
CA ASN A 441 -23.08 -33.81 -13.76
C ASN A 441 -23.71 -33.29 -15.06
N ILE A 442 -22.87 -32.81 -15.96
CA ILE A 442 -23.24 -32.31 -17.29
C ILE A 442 -22.41 -33.05 -18.32
N CYS A 443 -23.08 -33.59 -19.34
CA CYS A 443 -22.43 -34.23 -20.47
C CYS A 443 -23.23 -33.91 -21.75
N GLU A 444 -22.77 -32.94 -22.53
CA GLU A 444 -23.39 -32.56 -23.80
C GLU A 444 -22.43 -31.75 -24.68
N ASN A 445 -22.64 -31.75 -26.00
CA ASN A 445 -21.91 -30.87 -26.93
C ASN A 445 -20.39 -30.88 -26.74
N ASN A 446 -19.74 -32.07 -26.66
CA ASN A 446 -18.30 -32.22 -26.38
C ASN A 446 -17.81 -31.53 -25.09
N LEU A 447 -18.71 -31.32 -24.14
CA LEU A 447 -18.44 -30.81 -22.81
C LEU A 447 -18.87 -31.85 -21.77
N LYS A 448 -17.98 -32.13 -20.83
CA LYS A 448 -18.24 -32.98 -19.67
C LYS A 448 -17.77 -32.27 -18.42
N ILE A 449 -18.66 -32.03 -17.46
CA ILE A 449 -18.35 -31.49 -16.14
C ILE A 449 -18.96 -32.45 -15.13
N PHE A 450 -18.13 -33.08 -14.31
CA PHE A 450 -18.63 -33.90 -13.21
C PHE A 450 -17.81 -33.69 -11.94
N TYR A 451 -18.50 -33.81 -10.82
CA TYR A 451 -17.93 -33.95 -9.49
C TYR A 451 -18.27 -35.33 -8.92
N LYS A 452 -17.31 -35.98 -8.26
CA LYS A 452 -17.55 -37.19 -7.47
C LYS A 452 -16.47 -37.38 -6.43
N ASP A 453 -16.83 -37.49 -5.15
CA ASP A 453 -15.92 -37.84 -4.05
C ASP A 453 -14.62 -37.01 -4.05
N HIS A 454 -14.75 -35.68 -4.10
CA HIS A 454 -13.60 -34.75 -4.19
C HIS A 454 -12.73 -34.92 -5.45
N GLN A 455 -13.27 -35.53 -6.50
CA GLN A 455 -12.66 -35.57 -7.83
C GLN A 455 -13.53 -34.81 -8.82
N VAL A 456 -12.93 -33.80 -9.44
CA VAL A 456 -13.54 -33.03 -10.50
C VAL A 456 -12.90 -33.41 -11.82
N CYS A 457 -13.73 -33.55 -12.85
CA CYS A 457 -13.26 -33.66 -14.21
C CYS A 457 -14.06 -32.71 -15.10
N VAL A 458 -13.31 -31.87 -15.81
CA VAL A 458 -13.84 -30.95 -16.81
C VAL A 458 -13.16 -31.25 -18.13
N ASN A 459 -13.94 -31.63 -19.13
CA ASN A 459 -13.46 -31.82 -20.49
C ASN A 459 -14.24 -30.89 -21.40
N ILE A 460 -13.55 -30.03 -22.14
CA ILE A 460 -14.15 -29.16 -23.15
C ILE A 460 -13.36 -29.32 -24.44
N ASP A 461 -14.01 -29.82 -25.48
CA ASP A 461 -13.43 -30.02 -26.81
C ASP A 461 -12.12 -30.84 -26.79
N GLY A 462 -12.04 -31.84 -25.89
CA GLY A 462 -10.88 -32.71 -25.76
C GLY A 462 -9.80 -32.20 -24.80
N LYS A 463 -9.89 -30.95 -24.32
CA LYS A 463 -9.04 -30.46 -23.23
C LYS A 463 -9.58 -30.98 -21.90
N GLU A 464 -9.02 -32.08 -21.40
CA GLU A 464 -9.38 -32.67 -20.12
C GLU A 464 -8.56 -32.09 -18.96
N MET A 465 -9.25 -31.68 -17.91
CA MET A 465 -8.68 -31.35 -16.61
C MET A 465 -9.28 -32.26 -15.56
N LYS A 466 -8.42 -32.92 -14.80
CA LYS A 466 -8.77 -33.69 -13.62
C LYS A 466 -8.04 -33.09 -12.43
N LEU A 467 -8.77 -32.79 -11.37
CA LEU A 467 -8.19 -32.27 -10.15
C LEU A 467 -8.88 -32.89 -8.94
N LYS A 468 -8.11 -33.03 -7.86
CA LYS A 468 -8.62 -33.36 -6.53
C LYS A 468 -9.15 -32.06 -5.94
N TYR A 469 -10.46 -31.98 -5.76
CA TYR A 469 -11.16 -30.79 -5.29
C TYR A 469 -11.29 -30.80 -3.77
N SER A 470 -10.68 -29.82 -3.10
CA SER A 470 -10.63 -29.77 -1.63
C SER A 470 -12.02 -29.69 -0.97
N GLU A 471 -12.98 -29.06 -1.65
CA GLU A 471 -14.30 -28.75 -1.09
C GLU A 471 -15.40 -29.71 -1.54
N ASN A 472 -16.61 -29.50 -1.01
CA ASN A 472 -17.78 -30.29 -1.38
C ASN A 472 -18.40 -29.86 -2.73
N GLU A 473 -19.40 -30.64 -3.17
CA GLU A 473 -20.09 -30.43 -4.44
C GLU A 473 -20.91 -29.12 -4.51
N ASP A 474 -21.37 -28.58 -3.38
CA ASP A 474 -22.06 -27.27 -3.35
C ASP A 474 -21.08 -26.13 -3.64
N ASP A 475 -19.88 -26.18 -3.05
CA ASP A 475 -18.82 -25.23 -3.35
C ASP A 475 -18.41 -25.34 -4.83
N PHE A 476 -18.22 -26.57 -5.34
CA PHE A 476 -17.92 -26.77 -6.76
C PHE A 476 -19.00 -26.19 -7.68
N ARG A 477 -20.28 -26.38 -7.33
CA ARG A 477 -21.39 -25.74 -8.04
C ARG A 477 -21.24 -24.21 -8.05
N LYS A 478 -21.06 -23.59 -6.88
CA LYS A 478 -20.89 -22.12 -6.75
C LYS A 478 -19.71 -21.60 -7.57
N TYR A 479 -18.60 -22.34 -7.55
CA TYR A 479 -17.43 -22.07 -8.36
C TYR A 479 -17.76 -22.11 -9.86
N ILE A 480 -18.36 -23.19 -10.37
CA ILE A 480 -18.67 -23.33 -11.80
C ILE A 480 -19.69 -22.29 -12.30
N ILE A 481 -20.67 -21.88 -11.48
CA ILE A 481 -21.70 -20.91 -11.90
C ILE A 481 -21.31 -19.44 -11.70
N GLY A 482 -20.11 -19.14 -11.20
CA GLY A 482 -19.74 -17.77 -10.84
C GLY A 482 -18.29 -17.62 -10.41
N GLY A 483 -17.92 -18.32 -9.34
CA GLY A 483 -16.65 -18.11 -8.63
C GLY A 483 -15.40 -18.31 -9.50
N TRP A 484 -15.45 -19.14 -10.55
CA TRP A 484 -14.34 -19.31 -11.47
C TRP A 484 -13.88 -17.99 -12.11
N PHE A 485 -14.82 -17.06 -12.35
CA PHE A 485 -14.50 -15.80 -12.99
C PHE A 485 -13.85 -14.82 -12.01
N GLU A 486 -14.30 -14.81 -10.76
CA GLU A 486 -13.65 -14.05 -9.69
C GLU A 486 -12.22 -14.53 -9.49
N GLU A 487 -12.00 -15.85 -9.41
CA GLU A 487 -10.66 -16.43 -9.29
C GLU A 487 -9.79 -16.14 -10.52
N TYR A 488 -10.34 -16.24 -11.73
CA TYR A 488 -9.64 -15.87 -12.96
C TYR A 488 -9.13 -14.42 -12.92
N ILE A 489 -10.01 -13.49 -12.56
CA ILE A 489 -9.66 -12.07 -12.44
C ILE A 489 -8.64 -11.85 -11.31
N TYR A 490 -8.80 -12.50 -10.16
CA TYR A 490 -7.82 -12.42 -9.08
C TYR A 490 -6.41 -12.78 -9.57
N PHE A 491 -6.26 -13.88 -10.31
CA PHE A 491 -4.98 -14.30 -10.88
C PHE A 491 -4.44 -13.32 -11.93
N GLU A 492 -5.29 -12.70 -12.75
CA GLU A 492 -4.88 -11.65 -13.70
C GLU A 492 -4.33 -10.41 -13.00
N LEU A 493 -4.85 -10.08 -11.81
CA LEU A 493 -4.44 -8.90 -11.04
C LEU A 493 -3.21 -9.11 -10.15
N LEU A 494 -2.74 -10.35 -9.96
CA LEU A 494 -1.53 -10.63 -9.19
C LEU A 494 -0.29 -9.90 -9.76
N ASP A 495 -0.20 -9.73 -11.07
CA ASP A 495 0.92 -8.98 -11.67
C ASP A 495 0.90 -7.50 -11.25
N LEU A 496 -0.28 -6.89 -11.09
CA LEU A 496 -0.37 -5.51 -10.60
C LEU A 496 0.04 -5.42 -9.13
N LEU A 497 -0.21 -6.47 -8.35
CA LEU A 497 0.27 -6.60 -6.97
C LEU A 497 1.80 -6.76 -6.93
N ASP A 498 2.37 -7.59 -7.81
CA ASP A 498 3.82 -7.75 -8.00
C ASP A 498 4.52 -6.42 -8.35
N LYS A 499 3.96 -5.69 -9.31
CA LYS A 499 4.44 -4.36 -9.70
C LYS A 499 4.18 -3.27 -8.65
N GLN A 500 3.39 -3.58 -7.62
CA GLN A 500 2.92 -2.62 -6.62
C GLN A 500 2.18 -1.43 -7.25
N VAL A 501 1.44 -1.71 -8.32
CA VAL A 501 0.40 -0.82 -8.85
C VAL A 501 -0.81 -0.84 -7.92
N ILE A 502 -1.11 -2.02 -7.37
CA ILE A 502 -2.11 -2.22 -6.32
C ILE A 502 -1.47 -2.84 -5.07
N TYR A 503 -2.17 -2.75 -3.95
CA TYR A 503 -1.84 -3.33 -2.65
C TYR A 503 -3.05 -4.06 -2.09
N ASP A 504 -2.78 -5.13 -1.33
CA ASP A 504 -3.77 -5.83 -0.50
C ASP A 504 -5.00 -6.29 -1.31
N LEU A 505 -4.74 -7.10 -2.35
CA LEU A 505 -5.78 -7.66 -3.20
C LEU A 505 -6.56 -8.74 -2.43
N CYS A 506 -7.75 -8.38 -1.96
CA CYS A 506 -8.65 -9.25 -1.23
C CYS A 506 -9.69 -9.86 -2.19
N LEU A 507 -9.89 -11.18 -2.11
CA LEU A 507 -10.93 -11.93 -2.83
C LEU A 507 -11.98 -12.42 -1.83
N ASN A 508 -13.27 -12.18 -2.09
CA ASN A 508 -14.40 -12.61 -1.27
C ASN A 508 -14.39 -12.01 0.14
N MET A 509 -14.38 -10.68 0.23
CA MET A 509 -14.47 -10.00 1.53
C MET A 509 -15.91 -10.04 2.07
N ARG A 510 -16.06 -10.35 3.35
CA ARG A 510 -17.35 -10.33 4.06
C ARG A 510 -17.33 -9.36 5.23
N LEU A 511 -18.37 -8.55 5.30
CA LEU A 511 -18.52 -7.48 6.29
C LEU A 511 -19.81 -7.70 7.07
N SER A 512 -19.75 -7.57 8.39
CA SER A 512 -20.93 -7.60 9.26
C SER A 512 -21.06 -6.36 10.12
N VAL A 513 -22.19 -6.26 10.80
CA VAL A 513 -22.53 -5.15 11.70
C VAL A 513 -22.56 -5.68 13.12
N GLU A 514 -22.05 -4.89 14.06
CA GLU A 514 -22.20 -5.16 15.50
C GLU A 514 -23.70 -5.22 15.84
N SER A 515 -24.18 -6.35 16.37
CA SER A 515 -25.56 -6.43 16.86
C SER A 515 -25.67 -5.60 18.15
N MET A 516 -26.67 -4.71 18.20
CA MET A 516 -27.00 -3.97 19.43
C MET A 516 -27.93 -4.79 20.36
N THR A 517 -28.35 -5.97 19.93
CA THR A 517 -29.33 -6.82 20.63
C THR A 517 -28.96 -8.30 20.47
N ASP A 518 -28.89 -9.01 21.60
CA ASP A 518 -28.76 -10.45 21.81
C ASP A 518 -27.34 -11.05 21.94
N THR A 519 -27.01 -11.35 23.20
CA THR A 519 -26.01 -12.32 23.67
C THR A 519 -26.39 -13.79 23.40
N GLN A 520 -27.39 -14.08 22.54
CA GLN A 520 -27.94 -15.42 22.34
C GLN A 520 -27.98 -15.93 20.88
N ARG A 521 -27.48 -15.19 19.89
CA ARG A 521 -27.28 -15.70 18.52
C ARG A 521 -25.81 -15.57 18.14
N ASN A 522 -25.14 -16.71 17.93
CA ASN A 522 -23.73 -16.77 17.52
C ASN A 522 -23.49 -16.36 16.06
N GLU A 523 -24.54 -16.08 15.27
CA GLU A 523 -24.42 -15.66 13.87
C GLU A 523 -24.83 -14.20 13.71
N ARG A 524 -23.90 -13.38 13.21
CA ARG A 524 -24.12 -11.96 12.91
C ARG A 524 -24.61 -11.82 11.47
N PRO A 525 -25.52 -10.89 11.17
CA PRO A 525 -25.97 -10.68 9.80
C PRO A 525 -24.84 -10.08 8.95
N ILE A 526 -24.52 -10.75 7.84
CA ILE A 526 -23.64 -10.20 6.80
C ILE A 526 -24.31 -8.97 6.21
N TYR A 527 -23.61 -7.84 6.26
CA TYR A 527 -24.05 -6.58 5.72
C TYR A 527 -23.73 -6.45 4.22
N ALA A 528 -22.53 -6.87 3.82
CA ALA A 528 -22.10 -6.84 2.44
C ALA A 528 -21.06 -7.93 2.17
N GLU A 529 -21.12 -8.49 0.97
CA GLU A 529 -20.08 -9.31 0.37
C GLU A 529 -19.50 -8.53 -0.80
N LEU A 530 -18.17 -8.52 -0.93
CA LEU A 530 -17.46 -7.86 -2.02
C LEU A 530 -16.62 -8.91 -2.72
N ASP A 531 -16.81 -9.06 -4.04
CA ASP A 531 -16.08 -10.05 -4.83
C ASP A 531 -14.57 -9.78 -4.74
N MET A 532 -14.12 -8.54 -4.97
CA MET A 532 -12.74 -8.14 -4.68
C MET A 532 -12.63 -6.70 -4.17
N ALA A 533 -11.57 -6.44 -3.41
CA ALA A 533 -11.15 -5.09 -3.07
C ALA A 533 -9.61 -4.99 -3.06
N PHE A 534 -9.09 -3.81 -3.38
CA PHE A 534 -7.66 -3.50 -3.28
C PHE A 534 -7.46 -1.99 -3.09
N SER A 535 -6.24 -1.57 -2.77
CA SER A 535 -5.87 -0.14 -2.76
C SER A 535 -4.76 0.15 -3.76
N ASP A 536 -4.70 1.37 -4.30
CA ASP A 536 -3.52 1.87 -5.03
C ASP A 536 -2.53 2.64 -4.13
N GLY A 537 -2.80 2.66 -2.81
CA GLY A 537 -2.07 3.46 -1.82
C GLY A 537 -2.78 4.76 -1.43
N LYS A 538 -3.70 5.23 -2.25
CA LYS A 538 -4.43 6.49 -2.09
C LYS A 538 -5.94 6.27 -1.95
N ASN A 539 -6.49 5.38 -2.77
CA ASN A 539 -7.91 5.12 -2.92
C ASN A 539 -8.20 3.64 -2.65
N LEU A 540 -9.44 3.37 -2.20
CA LEU A 540 -10.02 2.03 -2.19
C LEU A 540 -10.68 1.75 -3.53
N TYR A 541 -10.45 0.56 -4.07
CA TYR A 541 -11.13 0.03 -5.24
C TYR A 541 -11.97 -1.17 -4.82
N VAL A 542 -13.25 -1.15 -5.20
CA VAL A 542 -14.16 -2.27 -5.01
C VAL A 542 -14.56 -2.78 -6.38
N VAL A 543 -14.40 -4.08 -6.59
CA VAL A 543 -14.64 -4.76 -7.85
C VAL A 543 -15.80 -5.74 -7.68
N GLU A 544 -16.76 -5.64 -8.59
CA GLU A 544 -17.81 -6.64 -8.78
C GLU A 544 -17.52 -7.43 -10.05
N CYS A 545 -17.55 -8.75 -9.96
CA CYS A 545 -17.40 -9.65 -11.09
C CYS A 545 -18.75 -10.23 -11.51
N LYS A 546 -18.99 -10.24 -12.83
CA LYS A 546 -20.18 -10.84 -13.42
C LYS A 546 -19.79 -11.77 -14.55
N SER A 547 -19.81 -13.06 -14.24
CA SER A 547 -19.54 -14.09 -15.22
C SER A 547 -20.72 -14.27 -16.20
N GLY A 548 -21.97 -14.10 -15.76
CA GLY A 548 -23.16 -14.13 -16.62
C GLY A 548 -23.73 -12.75 -16.96
N GLY A 549 -24.77 -12.71 -17.78
CA GLY A 549 -25.42 -11.47 -18.19
C GLY A 549 -25.96 -10.65 -17.01
N LEU A 550 -25.62 -9.37 -16.97
CA LEU A 550 -26.10 -8.44 -15.94
C LEU A 550 -27.56 -8.09 -16.19
N LYS A 551 -28.49 -8.73 -15.47
CA LYS A 551 -29.94 -8.51 -15.61
C LYS A 551 -30.50 -7.53 -14.58
N ASP A 552 -29.90 -7.48 -13.38
CA ASP A 552 -30.39 -6.68 -12.27
C ASP A 552 -29.63 -5.36 -12.13
N LYS A 553 -30.35 -4.24 -12.23
CA LYS A 553 -29.80 -2.89 -12.03
C LYS A 553 -29.51 -2.58 -10.56
N GLY A 554 -30.14 -3.33 -9.64
CA GLY A 554 -29.93 -3.21 -8.19
C GLY A 554 -28.47 -3.42 -7.83
N VAL A 555 -27.82 -4.40 -8.46
CA VAL A 555 -26.38 -4.70 -8.29
C VAL A 555 -25.50 -3.46 -8.48
N LEU A 556 -25.72 -2.68 -9.55
CA LEU A 556 -24.93 -1.47 -9.81
C LEU A 556 -25.09 -0.42 -8.71
N THR A 557 -26.31 -0.26 -8.21
CA THR A 557 -26.63 0.73 -7.17
C THR A 557 -26.03 0.30 -5.83
N THR A 558 -26.17 -0.98 -5.48
CA THR A 558 -25.55 -1.58 -4.30
C THR A 558 -24.04 -1.44 -4.34
N LEU A 559 -23.41 -1.80 -5.46
CA LEU A 559 -21.97 -1.70 -5.65
C LEU A 559 -21.46 -0.27 -5.47
N SER A 560 -22.05 0.71 -6.17
CA SER A 560 -21.69 2.12 -6.05
C SER A 560 -21.89 2.64 -4.61
N THR A 561 -23.03 2.32 -3.99
CA THR A 561 -23.35 2.74 -2.61
C THR A 561 -22.37 2.15 -1.61
N ASN A 562 -22.12 0.84 -1.67
CA ASN A 562 -21.17 0.15 -0.79
C ASN A 562 -19.76 0.72 -0.96
N THR A 563 -19.30 0.92 -2.20
CA THR A 563 -17.98 1.50 -2.49
C THR A 563 -17.81 2.86 -1.80
N GLN A 564 -18.79 3.76 -1.92
CA GLN A 564 -18.74 5.08 -1.31
C GLN A 564 -18.84 5.04 0.22
N ILE A 565 -19.64 4.12 0.77
CA ILE A 565 -19.72 3.90 2.22
C ILE A 565 -18.36 3.44 2.76
N PHE A 566 -17.68 2.52 2.08
CA PHE A 566 -16.49 1.86 2.59
C PHE A 566 -15.17 2.59 2.35
N GLY A 567 -15.05 3.35 1.25
CA GLY A 567 -13.82 4.06 0.92
C GLY A 567 -13.97 5.58 0.82
N GLY A 568 -15.15 6.11 1.14
CA GLY A 568 -15.43 7.54 1.04
C GLY A 568 -15.59 8.05 -0.40
N SER A 569 -15.57 9.38 -0.55
CA SER A 569 -15.81 10.10 -1.81
C SER A 569 -14.83 9.75 -2.94
N ASN A 570 -13.61 9.33 -2.59
CA ASN A 570 -12.57 9.02 -3.56
C ASN A 570 -12.52 7.53 -3.94
N ALA A 571 -13.32 6.68 -3.28
CA ALA A 571 -13.39 5.27 -3.60
C ALA A 571 -13.82 5.05 -5.05
N LYS A 572 -13.23 4.04 -5.68
CA LYS A 572 -13.41 3.72 -7.09
C LYS A 572 -14.16 2.40 -7.22
N CYS A 573 -15.17 2.40 -8.08
CA CYS A 573 -16.00 1.26 -8.34
C CYS A 573 -15.67 0.68 -9.72
N ILE A 574 -15.42 -0.63 -9.78
CA ILE A 574 -15.16 -1.36 -11.02
C ILE A 574 -16.20 -2.48 -11.17
N LEU A 575 -16.81 -2.56 -12.35
CA LEU A 575 -17.59 -3.72 -12.77
C LEU A 575 -16.82 -4.47 -13.84
N ILE A 576 -16.48 -5.71 -13.55
CA ILE A 576 -15.85 -6.63 -14.50
C ILE A 576 -16.89 -7.62 -15.00
N SER A 577 -17.05 -7.73 -16.31
CA SER A 577 -17.97 -8.68 -16.95
C SER A 577 -17.23 -9.62 -17.89
N SER A 578 -17.71 -10.85 -18.01
CA SER A 578 -17.17 -11.80 -18.99
C SER A 578 -17.76 -11.59 -20.40
N ASP A 579 -18.82 -10.79 -20.50
CA ASP A 579 -19.58 -10.43 -21.70
C ASP A 579 -19.67 -8.90 -21.84
N ASP A 580 -19.55 -8.38 -23.06
CA ASP A 580 -19.64 -6.95 -23.37
C ASP A 580 -21.06 -6.49 -23.68
N ASN A 581 -22.00 -7.43 -23.83
CA ASN A 581 -23.40 -7.16 -24.15
C ASN A 581 -24.16 -6.57 -22.96
N LEU A 582 -23.97 -5.27 -22.74
CA LEU A 582 -24.76 -4.48 -21.81
C LEU A 582 -25.90 -3.77 -22.55
N GLY A 583 -27.14 -3.97 -22.09
CA GLY A 583 -28.28 -3.19 -22.59
C GLY A 583 -28.09 -1.68 -22.33
N GLN A 584 -28.65 -0.82 -23.19
CA GLN A 584 -28.51 0.66 -23.11
C GLN A 584 -28.78 1.21 -21.71
N ASN A 585 -29.85 0.76 -21.08
CA ASN A 585 -30.23 1.15 -19.73
C ASN A 585 -29.15 0.89 -18.66
N ILE A 586 -28.37 -0.19 -18.82
CA ILE A 586 -27.30 -0.56 -17.90
C ILE A 586 -26.08 0.32 -18.17
N GLN A 587 -25.74 0.54 -19.44
CA GLN A 587 -24.67 1.45 -19.83
C GLN A 587 -24.90 2.87 -19.32
N GLU A 588 -26.13 3.38 -19.41
CA GLU A 588 -26.51 4.69 -18.86
C GLU A 588 -26.35 4.72 -17.33
N LYS A 589 -26.78 3.66 -16.63
CA LYS A 589 -26.67 3.58 -15.18
C LYS A 589 -25.21 3.52 -14.72
N ILE A 590 -24.35 2.78 -15.42
CA ILE A 590 -22.90 2.73 -15.19
C ILE A 590 -22.28 4.12 -15.28
N LYS A 591 -22.64 4.91 -16.31
CA LYS A 591 -22.17 6.30 -16.46
C LYS A 591 -22.64 7.19 -15.33
N ILE A 592 -23.93 7.12 -14.96
CA ILE A 592 -24.52 7.93 -13.88
C ILE A 592 -23.85 7.65 -12.54
N LEU A 593 -23.56 6.38 -12.25
CA LEU A 593 -22.94 5.95 -11.00
C LEU A 593 -21.40 6.03 -11.02
N ASN A 594 -20.81 6.51 -12.11
CA ASN A 594 -19.36 6.61 -12.31
C ASN A 594 -18.64 5.26 -12.07
N ILE A 595 -19.21 4.17 -12.60
CA ILE A 595 -18.65 2.82 -12.49
C ILE A 595 -17.72 2.59 -13.68
N LYS A 596 -16.50 2.13 -13.43
CA LYS A 596 -15.59 1.69 -14.49
C LYS A 596 -16.00 0.30 -14.96
N PHE A 597 -16.48 0.20 -16.20
CA PHE A 597 -16.80 -1.08 -16.82
C PHE A 597 -15.60 -1.67 -17.58
N ILE A 598 -15.31 -2.95 -17.38
CA ILE A 598 -14.21 -3.67 -18.03
C ILE A 598 -14.70 -5.06 -18.44
N PHE A 599 -14.41 -5.48 -19.67
CA PHE A 599 -14.85 -6.79 -20.20
C PHE A 599 -13.73 -7.62 -20.86
N LYS A 600 -12.56 -7.01 -21.08
CA LYS A 600 -11.38 -7.62 -21.67
C LYS A 600 -10.14 -6.84 -21.24
N ASP A 601 -8.97 -7.40 -21.53
CA ASP A 601 -7.67 -6.77 -21.25
C ASP A 601 -7.63 -6.23 -19.80
N PHE A 602 -8.07 -7.08 -18.85
CA PHE A 602 -8.51 -6.65 -17.52
C PHE A 602 -7.42 -5.91 -16.76
N LYS A 603 -6.23 -6.50 -16.75
CA LYS A 603 -5.02 -5.96 -16.14
C LYS A 603 -4.66 -4.57 -16.71
N GLU A 604 -4.59 -4.43 -18.03
CA GLU A 604 -4.21 -3.17 -18.68
C GLU A 604 -5.27 -2.07 -18.44
N ASN A 605 -6.55 -2.42 -18.54
CA ASN A 605 -7.63 -1.47 -18.28
C ASN A 605 -7.69 -1.01 -16.82
N ILE A 606 -7.38 -1.89 -15.86
CA ILE A 606 -7.28 -1.52 -14.44
C ILE A 606 -6.04 -0.66 -14.19
N GLU A 607 -4.87 -1.05 -14.73
CA GLU A 607 -3.64 -0.27 -14.60
C GLU A 607 -3.80 1.15 -15.17
N ASN A 608 -4.39 1.28 -16.36
CA ASN A 608 -4.70 2.58 -16.96
C ASN A 608 -5.67 3.40 -16.11
N TYR A 609 -6.74 2.77 -15.61
CA TYR A 609 -7.71 3.45 -14.76
C TYR A 609 -7.12 3.96 -13.44
N ILE A 610 -6.18 3.22 -12.85
CA ILE A 610 -5.43 3.67 -11.66
C ILE A 610 -4.51 4.84 -12.03
N ASN A 611 -3.80 4.74 -13.15
CA ASN A 611 -2.86 5.78 -13.60
C ASN A 611 -3.57 7.11 -13.91
N ASP A 612 -4.83 7.09 -14.35
CA ASP A 612 -5.67 8.29 -14.55
C ASP A 612 -5.83 9.12 -13.26
N PHE A 613 -5.66 8.52 -12.07
CA PHE A 613 -5.75 9.21 -10.77
C PHE A 613 -4.41 9.34 -10.02
N ARG A 614 -3.31 8.84 -10.60
CA ARG A 614 -1.97 8.96 -9.99
C ARG A 614 -1.28 10.29 -10.29
N HIS A 615 -1.65 10.92 -11.40
CA HIS A 615 -1.17 12.23 -11.85
C HIS A 615 -2.13 13.36 -11.45
#